data_AF-A0A7S2VU15-F1
#
_entry.id   AF-A0A7S2VU15-F1
#
_cell.length_a   1.000
_cell.length_b   1.000
_cell.length_c   1.000
_cell.angle_alpha   90.00
_cell.angle_beta   90.00
_cell.angle_gamma   90.00
#
_symmetry.space_group_name_H-M   'P 1'
#
loop_
_entity.id
_entity.type
_entity.pdbx_description
1 polymer ?
#
loop_
_entity_poly.entity_id
_entity_poly.type
_entity_poly.pdbx_seq_one_letter_code
_entity_poly.pdbx_strand_id
1 'polypeptide(L)'
;TEIGAPSLSCKESRVGMSQGLAELKCSACSGEVERLSSDAKDLEKYLAEIPEWDLIKEGDVPKIQREYRMKNFNVGIEFFGNIRDVAEAEKHHPDLYLEGYQRVTVKIYTHKVQGLTVNDFILAAKIDKLEPKLSKYHKSKAQRKES
;
A
#
# COMPACT_ATOMS: atom_id res chain seq x y z
N THR A 1 25.21 40.07 -32.29
CA THR A 1 24.14 39.50 -33.13
C THR A 1 24.79 38.33 -33.84
N GLU A 2 24.55 37.05 -33.54
CA GLU A 2 23.45 36.36 -32.87
C GLU A 2 24.01 35.21 -32.02
N ILE A 3 23.34 34.89 -30.91
CA ILE A 3 23.73 33.82 -29.99
C ILE A 3 22.95 32.57 -30.44
N GLY A 4 23.64 31.61 -31.05
CA GLY A 4 23.06 30.32 -31.45
C GLY A 4 22.82 29.43 -30.23
N ALA A 5 21.56 29.17 -29.90
CA ALA A 5 21.16 28.23 -28.87
C ALA A 5 21.30 26.78 -29.39
N PRO A 6 21.87 25.85 -28.61
CA PRO A 6 21.85 24.44 -28.97
C PRO A 6 20.48 23.84 -28.65
N SER A 7 19.90 23.18 -29.65
CA SER A 7 18.68 22.38 -29.52
C SER A 7 18.94 21.16 -28.65
N LEU A 8 18.45 21.18 -27.41
CA LEU A 8 18.41 20.02 -26.54
C LEU A 8 17.24 19.12 -26.96
N SER A 9 17.56 18.10 -27.75
CA SER A 9 16.72 16.92 -27.95
C SER A 9 16.51 16.23 -26.60
N CYS A 10 15.28 16.27 -26.10
CA CYS A 10 14.88 15.57 -24.89
C CYS A 10 14.88 14.06 -25.20
N LYS A 11 15.94 13.36 -24.78
CA LYS A 11 15.96 11.90 -24.82
C LYS A 11 14.96 11.40 -23.80
N GLU A 12 13.97 10.65 -24.26
CA GLU A 12 13.07 9.86 -23.41
C GLU A 12 13.93 8.94 -22.53
N SER A 13 14.11 9.33 -21.27
CA SER A 13 14.69 8.46 -20.26
C SER A 13 13.66 7.41 -19.92
N ARG A 14 13.81 6.21 -20.52
CA ARG A 14 13.20 4.97 -20.01
C ARG A 14 13.60 4.81 -18.54
N VAL A 15 12.68 5.10 -17.63
CA VAL A 15 12.82 4.66 -16.23
C VAL A 15 12.57 3.15 -16.22
N GLY A 16 13.66 2.39 -16.12
CA GLY A 16 13.62 0.93 -16.00
C GLY A 16 13.01 0.52 -14.66
N MET A 17 11.99 -0.34 -14.72
CA MET A 17 11.43 -1.02 -13.57
C MET A 17 12.48 -1.98 -12.99
N SER A 18 13.14 -1.58 -11.91
CA SER A 18 14.12 -2.42 -11.19
C SER A 18 14.01 -2.33 -9.67
N GLN A 19 13.03 -1.59 -9.15
CA GLN A 19 12.79 -1.43 -7.71
C GLN A 19 11.37 -1.85 -7.39
N GLY A 20 11.19 -2.76 -6.42
CA GLY A 20 9.87 -3.20 -5.96
C GLY A 20 9.17 -2.12 -5.13
N LEU A 21 7.83 -2.17 -5.02
CA LEU A 21 7.02 -1.16 -4.31
C LEU A 21 7.55 -0.78 -2.93
N ALA A 22 8.05 -1.76 -2.18
CA ALA A 22 8.52 -1.55 -0.82
C ALA A 22 9.87 -0.78 -0.73
N GLU A 23 10.53 -0.50 -1.84
CA GLU A 23 11.75 0.32 -1.93
C GLU A 23 11.44 1.79 -2.31
N LEU A 24 10.26 2.04 -2.85
CA LEU A 24 9.82 3.38 -3.23
C LEU A 24 9.45 4.20 -1.99
N LYS A 25 9.51 5.53 -2.09
CA LYS A 25 9.04 6.45 -1.04
C LYS A 25 7.69 7.04 -1.43
N CYS A 26 6.79 7.16 -0.46
CA CYS A 26 5.52 7.84 -0.67
C CYS A 26 5.77 9.32 -1.01
N SER A 27 5.09 9.82 -2.04
CA SER A 27 5.08 11.26 -2.32
C SER A 27 4.16 11.97 -1.33
N ALA A 28 4.53 13.17 -0.87
CA ALA A 28 3.73 13.89 0.12
C ALA A 28 2.33 14.22 -0.44
N CYS A 29 1.28 13.89 0.31
CA CYS A 29 -0.11 14.16 -0.05
C CYS A 29 -0.49 15.66 -0.12
N SER A 30 0.48 16.56 0.08
CA SER A 30 0.32 18.01 0.01
C SER A 30 0.22 18.56 -1.42
N GLY A 31 0.59 17.78 -2.44
CA GLY A 31 0.47 18.16 -3.86
C GLY A 31 -0.84 17.71 -4.53
N GLU A 32 -0.95 17.94 -5.84
CA GLU A 32 -1.90 17.23 -6.70
C GLU A 32 -1.52 15.74 -6.69
N VAL A 33 -2.27 14.94 -5.95
CA VAL A 33 -2.11 13.49 -5.97
C VAL A 33 -3.12 12.97 -6.97
N GLU A 34 -2.65 12.46 -8.10
CA GLU A 34 -3.53 11.83 -9.07
C GLU A 34 -4.05 10.50 -8.50
N ARG A 35 -5.37 10.35 -8.52
CA ARG A 35 -6.01 9.06 -8.26
C ARG A 35 -5.53 8.10 -9.33
N LEU A 36 -5.12 6.89 -8.92
CA LEU A 36 -4.86 5.83 -9.90
C LEU A 36 -6.12 5.66 -10.76
N SER A 37 -5.93 5.66 -12.09
CA SER A 37 -7.04 5.43 -12.99
C SER A 37 -7.68 4.08 -12.62
N SER A 38 -8.98 3.98 -12.84
CA SER A 38 -9.69 2.71 -12.66
C SER A 38 -9.33 1.67 -13.72
N ASP A 39 -8.30 1.91 -14.54
CA ASP A 39 -7.85 0.97 -15.55
C ASP A 39 -7.31 -0.28 -14.86
N ALA A 40 -8.00 -1.39 -15.08
CA ALA A 40 -7.76 -2.65 -14.39
C ALA A 40 -6.29 -3.13 -14.48
N LYS A 41 -5.60 -2.82 -15.59
CA LYS A 41 -4.22 -3.26 -15.84
C LYS A 41 -3.20 -2.67 -14.86
N ASP A 42 -3.34 -1.40 -14.50
CA ASP A 42 -2.39 -0.76 -13.57
C ASP A 42 -2.62 -1.25 -12.14
N LEU A 43 -3.89 -1.41 -11.75
CA LEU A 43 -4.29 -1.99 -10.47
C LEU A 43 -3.81 -3.44 -10.31
N GLU A 44 -3.99 -4.28 -11.33
CA GLU A 44 -3.56 -5.69 -11.32
C GLU A 44 -2.06 -5.82 -11.10
N LYS A 45 -1.27 -4.96 -11.73
CA LYS A 45 0.19 -4.95 -11.58
C LYS A 45 0.61 -4.67 -10.13
N TYR A 46 0.04 -3.66 -9.49
CA TYR A 46 0.37 -3.35 -8.09
C TYR A 46 -0.14 -4.43 -7.13
N LEU A 47 -1.33 -4.98 -7.38
CA LEU A 47 -1.88 -6.08 -6.57
C LEU A 47 -1.04 -7.36 -6.66
N ALA A 48 -0.36 -7.60 -7.79
CA ALA A 48 0.55 -8.73 -7.94
C ALA A 48 1.77 -8.64 -7.00
N GLU A 49 2.22 -7.43 -6.64
CA GLU A 49 3.32 -7.21 -5.70
C GLU A 49 2.89 -7.32 -4.23
N ILE A 50 1.59 -7.23 -3.92
CA ILE A 50 1.02 -7.35 -2.58
C ILE A 50 -0.05 -8.46 -2.51
N PRO A 51 0.33 -9.73 -2.77
CA PRO A 51 -0.63 -10.80 -3.06
C PRO A 51 -1.60 -11.09 -1.92
N GLU A 52 -1.22 -10.80 -0.67
CA GLU A 52 -2.03 -11.03 0.52
C GLU A 52 -3.10 -9.95 0.78
N TRP A 53 -3.12 -8.87 0.00
CA TRP A 53 -4.08 -7.78 0.13
C TRP A 53 -5.29 -7.99 -0.78
N ASP A 54 -6.47 -7.74 -0.23
CA ASP A 54 -7.75 -7.77 -0.93
C ASP A 54 -8.11 -6.37 -1.44
N LEU A 55 -8.53 -6.27 -2.71
CA LEU A 55 -9.18 -5.07 -3.23
C LEU A 55 -10.66 -5.11 -2.84
N ILE A 56 -11.10 -4.16 -2.02
CA ILE A 56 -12.48 -4.06 -1.53
C ILE A 56 -13.11 -2.74 -1.98
N LYS A 57 -14.45 -2.66 -1.89
CA LYS A 57 -15.21 -1.43 -2.08
C LYS A 57 -16.05 -1.17 -0.84
N GLU A 58 -15.92 0.02 -0.28
CA GLU A 58 -16.81 0.52 0.77
C GLU A 58 -17.60 1.69 0.18
N GLY A 59 -18.88 1.44 -0.12
CA GLY A 59 -19.63 2.31 -1.04
C GLY A 59 -18.95 2.31 -2.43
N ASP A 60 -18.70 3.51 -2.96
CA ASP A 60 -18.01 3.72 -4.24
C ASP A 60 -16.50 3.95 -4.10
N VAL A 61 -15.94 3.86 -2.89
CA VAL A 61 -14.53 4.11 -2.63
C VAL A 61 -13.76 2.78 -2.64
N PRO A 62 -12.86 2.56 -3.61
CA PRO A 62 -11.97 1.41 -3.59
C PRO A 62 -10.92 1.56 -2.49
N LYS A 63 -10.65 0.45 -1.78
CA LYS A 63 -9.62 0.36 -0.74
C LYS A 63 -8.86 -0.95 -0.89
N ILE A 64 -7.64 -1.02 -0.38
CA ILE A 64 -6.95 -2.29 -0.17
C ILE A 64 -7.02 -2.67 1.31
N GLN A 65 -7.22 -3.95 1.59
CA GLN A 65 -7.36 -4.47 2.94
C GLN A 65 -6.53 -5.73 3.12
N ARG A 66 -5.89 -5.88 4.28
CA ARG A 66 -5.30 -7.15 4.72
C ARG A 66 -5.67 -7.46 6.15
N GLU A 67 -5.99 -8.72 6.41
CA GLU A 67 -6.34 -9.23 7.73
C GLU A 67 -5.24 -10.14 8.26
N TYR A 68 -4.89 -9.94 9.53
CA TYR A 68 -3.93 -10.71 10.28
C TYR A 68 -4.62 -11.32 11.50
N ARG A 69 -4.35 -12.59 11.76
CA ARG A 69 -4.80 -13.24 13.00
C ARG A 69 -3.59 -13.39 13.90
N MET A 70 -3.50 -12.53 14.89
CA MET A 70 -2.36 -12.41 15.80
C MET A 70 -2.36 -13.52 16.83
N LYS A 71 -1.19 -13.85 17.38
CA LYS A 71 -1.08 -14.88 18.42
C LYS A 71 -1.91 -14.54 19.67
N ASN A 72 -1.98 -13.27 20.03
CA ASN A 72 -2.79 -12.72 21.12
C ASN A 72 -2.93 -11.19 20.95
N PHE A 73 -3.65 -10.54 21.87
CA PHE A 73 -3.92 -9.10 21.84
C PHE A 73 -2.68 -8.23 21.96
N ASN A 74 -1.76 -8.56 22.87
CA ASN A 74 -0.54 -7.78 23.05
C ASN A 74 0.29 -7.75 21.77
N VAL A 75 0.39 -8.88 21.07
CA VAL A 75 1.05 -8.97 19.76
C VAL A 75 0.33 -8.13 18.69
N GLY A 76 -1.01 -8.04 18.75
CA GLY A 76 -1.77 -7.13 17.89
C GLY A 76 -1.46 -5.65 18.13
N ILE A 77 -1.39 -5.25 19.40
CA ILE A 77 -1.03 -3.88 19.78
C ILE A 77 0.42 -3.55 19.40
N GLU A 78 1.37 -4.47 19.62
CA GLU A 78 2.76 -4.33 19.19
C GLU A 78 2.85 -4.10 17.68
N PHE A 79 2.09 -4.87 16.90
CA PHE A 79 2.05 -4.73 15.45
C PHE A 79 1.51 -3.38 14.99
N PHE A 80 0.52 -2.80 15.70
CA PHE A 80 0.10 -1.42 15.44
C PHE A 80 1.22 -0.41 15.65
N GLY A 81 2.05 -0.59 16.67
CA GLY A 81 3.25 0.24 16.87
C GLY A 81 4.20 0.17 15.68
N ASN A 82 4.46 -1.04 15.17
CA ASN A 82 5.33 -1.23 14.01
C ASN A 82 4.73 -0.61 12.73
N ILE A 83 3.42 -0.76 12.50
CA ILE A 83 2.75 -0.11 11.36
C ILE A 83 2.78 1.41 11.48
N ARG A 84 2.56 1.95 12.68
CA ARG A 84 2.66 3.40 12.94
C ARG A 84 4.01 3.94 12.51
N ASP A 85 5.11 3.28 12.88
CA ASP A 85 6.45 3.76 12.56
C ASP A 85 6.70 3.81 11.05
N VAL A 86 6.19 2.82 10.30
CA VAL A 86 6.21 2.82 8.83
C VAL A 86 5.35 3.95 8.27
N ALA A 87 4.11 4.09 8.77
CA ALA A 87 3.16 5.11 8.30
C ALA A 87 3.69 6.54 8.50
N GLU A 88 4.29 6.82 9.66
CA GLU A 88 4.90 8.13 9.97
C GLU A 88 6.12 8.41 9.07
N ALA A 89 6.97 7.40 8.83
CA ALA A 89 8.13 7.53 7.95
C ALA A 89 7.73 7.82 6.49
N GLU A 90 6.56 7.37 6.07
CA GLU A 90 6.00 7.59 4.72
C GLU A 90 5.01 8.76 4.64
N LYS A 91 4.60 9.32 5.79
CA LYS A 91 3.54 10.33 5.89
C LYS A 91 2.25 9.91 5.17
N HIS A 92 1.92 8.64 5.27
CA HIS A 92 0.72 8.04 4.69
C HIS A 92 0.13 7.05 5.69
N HIS A 93 -1.12 7.27 6.09
CA HIS A 93 -1.70 6.62 7.27
C HIS A 93 -2.79 5.63 6.88
N PRO A 94 -2.74 4.38 7.39
CA PRO A 94 -3.78 3.39 7.20
C PRO A 94 -4.87 3.49 8.28
N ASP A 95 -6.05 2.96 8.00
CA ASP A 95 -7.04 2.65 9.02
C ASP A 95 -6.68 1.31 9.68
N LEU A 96 -6.65 1.29 11.02
CA LEU A 96 -6.27 0.11 11.82
C LEU A 96 -7.41 -0.34 12.73
N TYR A 97 -7.78 -1.61 12.64
CA TYR A 97 -8.83 -2.21 13.46
C TYR A 97 -8.29 -3.42 14.22
N LEU A 98 -8.57 -3.50 15.52
CA LEU A 98 -8.28 -4.67 16.35
C LEU A 98 -9.60 -5.19 16.91
N GLU A 99 -10.02 -6.36 16.44
CA GLU A 99 -11.32 -6.92 16.72
C GLU A 99 -11.20 -8.32 17.35
N GLY A 100 -12.14 -8.67 18.22
CA GLY A 100 -12.21 -10.03 18.80
C GLY A 100 -10.88 -10.49 19.42
N TYR A 101 -10.16 -9.58 20.09
CA TYR A 101 -8.88 -9.77 20.76
C TYR A 101 -7.64 -10.02 19.87
N GLN A 102 -7.78 -10.57 18.66
CA GLN A 102 -6.60 -11.00 17.88
C GLN A 102 -6.70 -10.77 16.37
N ARG A 103 -7.81 -10.23 15.86
CA ARG A 103 -7.92 -9.92 14.42
C ARG A 103 -7.46 -8.48 14.21
N VAL A 104 -6.33 -8.32 13.55
CA VAL A 104 -5.85 -7.02 13.07
C VAL A 104 -6.26 -6.87 11.61
N THR A 105 -6.98 -5.82 11.28
CA THR A 105 -7.32 -5.45 9.90
C THR A 105 -6.66 -4.12 9.59
N VAL A 106 -5.92 -4.09 8.48
CA VAL A 106 -5.29 -2.89 7.94
C VAL A 106 -6.02 -2.53 6.66
N LYS A 107 -6.57 -1.31 6.57
CA LYS A 107 -7.17 -0.78 5.34
C LYS A 107 -6.42 0.46 4.90
N ILE A 108 -6.18 0.57 3.59
CA ILE A 108 -5.41 1.68 3.04
C ILE A 108 -6.16 2.25 1.84
N TYR A 109 -6.31 3.56 1.85
CA TYR A 109 -6.78 4.38 0.73
C TYR A 109 -6.41 5.84 0.97
N THR A 110 -6.38 6.62 -0.09
CA THR A 110 -6.07 8.03 0.00
C THR A 110 -7.36 8.85 0.16
N HIS A 111 -7.64 9.31 1.39
CA HIS A 111 -8.84 10.08 1.74
C HIS A 111 -9.07 11.29 0.82
N LYS A 112 -8.01 12.03 0.49
CA LYS A 112 -8.07 13.27 -0.31
C LYS A 112 -8.71 13.07 -1.68
N VAL A 113 -8.51 11.91 -2.31
CA VAL A 113 -9.01 11.59 -3.66
C VAL A 113 -10.13 10.55 -3.64
N GLN A 114 -10.57 10.13 -2.45
CA GLN A 114 -11.59 9.10 -2.23
C GLN A 114 -11.33 7.85 -3.08
N GLY A 115 -10.09 7.38 -3.10
CA GLY A 115 -9.68 6.25 -3.91
C GLY A 115 -8.23 5.84 -3.67
N LEU A 116 -7.72 5.01 -4.56
CA LEU A 116 -6.38 4.47 -4.48
C LEU A 116 -5.38 5.34 -5.25
N THR A 117 -4.16 5.37 -4.74
CA THR A 117 -2.97 6.00 -5.32
C THR A 117 -1.80 5.03 -5.15
N VAL A 118 -0.68 5.27 -5.84
CA VAL A 118 0.50 4.42 -5.73
C VAL A 118 1.03 4.35 -4.29
N ASN A 119 0.88 5.44 -3.52
CA ASN A 119 1.28 5.49 -2.11
C ASN A 119 0.56 4.45 -1.24
N ASP A 120 -0.70 4.12 -1.57
CA ASP A 120 -1.45 3.09 -0.85
C ASP A 120 -0.76 1.72 -1.00
N PHE A 121 -0.31 1.40 -2.22
CA PHE A 121 0.40 0.15 -2.52
C PHE A 121 1.83 0.12 -1.99
N ILE A 122 2.55 1.26 -2.00
CA ILE A 122 3.88 1.39 -1.37
C ILE A 122 3.78 1.11 0.13
N LEU A 123 2.81 1.72 0.81
CA LEU A 123 2.61 1.51 2.25
C LEU A 123 2.25 0.05 2.55
N ALA A 124 1.34 -0.56 1.78
CA ALA A 124 0.99 -1.97 1.89
C ALA A 124 2.23 -2.88 1.76
N ALA A 125 3.04 -2.66 0.72
CA ALA A 125 4.24 -3.46 0.47
C ALA A 125 5.30 -3.30 1.58
N LYS A 126 5.37 -2.14 2.25
CA LYS A 126 6.25 -1.93 3.41
C LYS A 126 5.73 -2.60 4.67
N ILE A 127 4.41 -2.58 4.89
CA ILE A 127 3.77 -3.31 5.98
C ILE A 127 3.98 -4.82 5.81
N ASP A 128 3.99 -5.34 4.58
CA ASP A 128 4.27 -6.76 4.30
C ASP A 128 5.67 -7.21 4.73
N LYS A 129 6.63 -6.28 4.86
CA LYS A 129 7.98 -6.57 5.39
C LYS A 129 8.03 -6.68 6.92
N LEU A 130 6.95 -6.30 7.61
CA LEU A 130 6.85 -6.50 9.05
C LEU A 130 6.55 -7.99 9.30
N GLU A 131 7.28 -8.63 10.21
CA GLU A 131 7.12 -10.05 10.54
C GLU A 131 6.40 -10.24 11.89
N PRO A 132 5.06 -10.06 11.97
CA PRO A 132 4.35 -10.22 13.23
C PRO A 132 4.22 -11.69 13.63
N LYS A 133 4.04 -11.93 14.94
CA LYS A 133 3.76 -13.28 15.45
C LYS A 133 2.30 -13.65 15.23
N LEU A 134 2.04 -14.41 14.18
CA LEU A 134 0.71 -14.86 13.81
C LEU A 134 0.24 -16.05 14.66
N SER A 135 -1.09 -16.19 14.75
CA SER A 135 -1.75 -17.35 15.33
C SER A 135 -1.56 -18.57 14.43
N LYS A 136 -1.56 -19.77 15.01
CA LYS A 136 -1.59 -21.03 14.25
C LYS A 136 -2.86 -21.20 13.37
N TYR A 137 -3.88 -20.39 13.62
CA TYR A 137 -5.13 -20.37 12.84
C TYR A 137 -5.19 -19.22 11.83
N HIS A 138 -4.09 -18.48 11.66
CA HIS A 138 -4.01 -17.51 10.57
C HIS A 138 -4.03 -18.23 9.22
N LYS A 139 -4.75 -17.67 8.26
CA LYS A 139 -4.84 -18.17 6.89
C LYS A 139 -4.37 -17.06 5.95
N SER A 140 -3.55 -17.41 4.97
CA SER A 140 -3.23 -16.52 3.86
C SER A 140 -4.49 -16.21 3.03
N LYS A 141 -4.44 -15.17 2.20
CA LYS A 141 -5.53 -14.87 1.26
C LYS A 141 -5.87 -16.06 0.36
N ALA A 142 -4.85 -16.78 -0.14
CA ALA A 142 -5.06 -17.98 -0.94
C ALA A 142 -5.86 -19.04 -0.17
N GLN A 143 -5.46 -19.32 1.08
CA GLN A 143 -6.12 -20.30 1.95
C GLN A 143 -7.55 -19.89 2.37
N ARG A 144 -7.89 -18.59 2.35
CA ARG A 144 -9.25 -18.10 2.66
C ARG A 144 -10.22 -18.28 1.49
N LYS A 145 -9.73 -18.23 0.23
CA LYS A 145 -10.58 -18.37 -0.96
C LYS A 145 -11.06 -19.80 -1.22
N GLU A 146 -10.34 -20.79 -0.70
CA GLU A 146 -10.61 -22.21 -0.90
C GLU A 146 -11.51 -22.84 0.17
N SER A 147 -11.89 -22.08 1.20
CA SER A 147 -12.66 -22.54 2.36
C SER A 147 -13.99 -21.84 2.50
#